data_AF-A0A939KKU5-F1
#
_entry.id   AF-A0A939KKU5-F1
#
_cell.length_a   1.000
_cell.length_b   1.000
_cell.length_c   1.000
_cell.angle_alpha   90.00
_cell.angle_beta   90.00
_cell.angle_gamma   90.00
#
_symmetry.space_group_name_H-M   'P 1'
#
loop_
_entity.id
_entity.type
_entity.pdbx_description
1 polymer ?
#
loop_
_entity_poly.entity_id
_entity_poly.type
_entity_poly.pdbx_seq_one_letter_code
_entity_poly.pdbx_strand_id
1 'polypeptide(L)'
;MTSPIQAATIAALSSDRCCWKEPTLDAGLPHSRRFTRAFRKIARTRARTLKDLQCKARLILLTTDVPDSMEASLARDVLAFTGGRP
;
A
#
# COMPACT_ATOMS: atom_id res chain seq x y z
N MET A 1 -18.60 -6.24 4.32
CA MET A 1 -17.59 -7.07 3.61
C MET A 1 -16.39 -6.20 3.28
N THR A 2 -15.17 -6.61 3.61
CA THR A 2 -13.94 -5.89 3.25
C THR A 2 -13.58 -6.17 1.79
N SER A 3 -13.31 -5.12 1.00
CA SER A 3 -12.86 -5.30 -0.38
C SER A 3 -11.50 -6.01 -0.43
N PRO A 4 -11.13 -6.69 -1.52
CA PRO A 4 -9.80 -7.30 -1.66
C PRO A 4 -8.67 -6.26 -1.52
N ILE A 5 -8.95 -5.00 -1.87
CA ILE A 5 -8.02 -3.87 -1.70
C ILE A 5 -7.89 -3.52 -0.21
N GLN A 6 -8.99 -3.48 0.54
CA GLN A 6 -8.98 -3.26 1.99
C GLN A 6 -8.27 -4.38 2.75
N ALA A 7 -8.58 -5.65 2.45
CA ALA A 7 -7.97 -6.79 3.12
C ALA A 7 -6.44 -6.80 2.96
N ALA A 8 -5.95 -6.49 1.76
CA ALA A 8 -4.53 -6.48 1.50
C ALA A 8 -3.82 -5.21 2.01
N THR A 9 -4.54 -4.08 2.14
CA THR A 9 -4.02 -2.88 2.83
C THR A 9 -3.90 -3.11 4.32
N ILE A 10 -4.89 -3.77 4.94
CA ILE A 10 -4.84 -4.15 6.35
C ILE A 10 -3.67 -5.11 6.57
N ALA A 11 -3.51 -6.14 5.73
CA ALA A 11 -2.38 -7.05 5.81
C ALA A 11 -1.03 -6.32 5.67
N ALA A 12 -0.92 -5.36 4.76
CA ALA A 12 0.27 -4.54 4.59
C ALA A 12 0.59 -3.69 5.82
N LEU A 13 -0.41 -3.02 6.39
CA LEU A 13 -0.25 -2.18 7.57
C LEU A 13 0.00 -3.01 8.85
N SER A 14 -0.60 -4.19 8.96
CA SER A 14 -0.40 -5.10 10.10
C SER A 14 0.92 -5.84 10.05
N SER A 15 1.59 -5.89 8.89
CA SER A 15 2.88 -6.58 8.72
C SER A 15 4.08 -5.76 9.19
N ASP A 16 3.87 -4.61 9.84
CA ASP A 16 4.90 -3.70 10.34
C ASP A 16 5.83 -3.09 9.27
N ARG A 17 6.15 -1.80 9.47
CA ARG A 17 7.07 -1.03 8.60
C ARG A 17 8.47 -1.65 8.48
N CYS A 18 8.84 -2.48 9.45
CA CYS A 18 10.15 -3.13 9.52
C CYS A 18 10.31 -4.19 8.41
N CYS A 19 9.27 -4.92 8.00
CA CYS A 19 9.44 -5.95 6.98
C CYS A 19 9.79 -5.40 5.58
N TRP A 20 9.32 -4.18 5.25
CA TRP A 20 9.55 -3.60 3.92
C TRP A 20 10.91 -2.91 3.78
N LYS A 21 11.41 -2.33 4.88
CA LYS A 21 12.65 -1.52 4.90
C LYS A 21 13.83 -2.19 5.62
N GLU A 22 13.62 -3.36 6.23
CA GLU A 22 14.74 -4.15 6.70
C GLU A 22 15.54 -4.72 5.52
N PRO A 23 16.88 -4.83 5.65
CA PRO A 23 17.71 -5.57 4.69
C PRO A 23 17.30 -7.05 4.55
N THR A 24 16.40 -7.53 5.41
CA THR A 24 15.79 -8.87 5.35
C THR A 24 14.78 -9.02 4.21
N LEU A 25 14.34 -7.94 3.54
CA LEU A 25 13.51 -8.06 2.34
C LEU A 25 14.26 -8.74 1.18
N ASP A 26 15.56 -8.44 1.04
CA ASP A 26 16.44 -9.03 0.03
C ASP A 26 16.70 -10.52 0.28
N ALA A 27 16.49 -11.01 1.51
CA ALA A 27 16.67 -12.42 1.86
C ALA A 27 15.53 -13.34 1.36
N GLY A 28 14.54 -12.81 0.63
CA GLY A 28 13.50 -13.64 0.00
C GLY A 28 12.56 -14.33 0.98
N LEU A 29 12.42 -13.79 2.20
CA LEU A 29 11.58 -14.33 3.25
C LEU A 29 10.11 -14.51 2.78
N PRO A 30 9.39 -15.54 3.25
CA PRO A 30 8.02 -15.84 2.81
C PRO A 30 7.05 -14.66 2.94
N HIS A 31 7.29 -13.78 3.93
CA HIS A 31 6.48 -12.60 4.20
C HIS A 31 6.65 -11.50 3.14
N SER A 32 7.87 -11.25 2.64
CA SER A 32 8.12 -10.27 1.57
C SER A 32 7.47 -10.72 0.25
N ARG A 33 7.55 -12.02 -0.08
CA ARG A 33 6.90 -12.58 -1.29
C ARG A 33 5.39 -12.48 -1.26
N ARG A 34 4.76 -12.74 -0.10
CA ARG A 34 3.30 -12.62 0.07
C ARG A 34 2.84 -11.17 -0.06
N PHE A 35 3.57 -10.24 0.54
CA PHE A 35 3.33 -8.80 0.38
C PHE A 35 3.45 -8.36 -1.08
N THR A 36 4.55 -8.67 -1.76
CA THR A 36 4.79 -8.26 -3.16
C THR A 36 3.72 -8.83 -4.11
N ARG A 37 3.28 -10.09 -3.91
CA ARG A 37 2.18 -10.68 -4.68
C ARG A 37 0.85 -9.96 -4.41
N ALA A 38 0.54 -9.67 -3.16
CA ALA A 38 -0.67 -8.94 -2.78
C ALA A 38 -0.65 -7.52 -3.36
N PHE A 39 0.47 -6.82 -3.24
CA PHE A 39 0.68 -5.49 -3.79
C PHE A 39 0.47 -5.44 -5.30
N ARG A 40 1.12 -6.33 -6.06
CA ARG A 40 0.93 -6.42 -7.52
C ARG A 40 -0.52 -6.67 -7.91
N LYS A 41 -1.24 -7.50 -7.13
CA LYS A 41 -2.66 -7.75 -7.35
C LYS A 41 -3.48 -6.48 -7.13
N ILE A 42 -3.27 -5.77 -6.02
CA ILE A 42 -3.98 -4.51 -5.70
C ILE A 42 -3.70 -3.43 -6.75
N ALA A 43 -2.43 -3.26 -7.15
CA ALA A 43 -2.02 -2.27 -8.13
C ALA A 43 -2.83 -2.41 -9.43
N ARG A 44 -2.98 -3.65 -9.91
CA ARG A 44 -3.76 -4.00 -11.12
C ARG A 44 -5.28 -3.99 -10.92
N THR A 45 -5.78 -3.99 -9.69
CA THR A 45 -7.22 -4.04 -9.42
C THR A 45 -7.83 -2.65 -9.55
N ARG A 46 -8.86 -2.44 -10.37
CA ARG A 46 -9.54 -1.14 -10.47
C ARG A 46 -10.23 -0.79 -9.14
N ALA A 47 -9.97 0.40 -8.61
CA ALA A 47 -10.69 0.91 -7.44
C ALA A 47 -12.14 1.21 -7.82
N ARG A 48 -13.11 0.74 -7.02
CA ARG A 48 -14.54 0.97 -7.27
C ARG A 48 -15.19 1.90 -6.25
N THR A 49 -14.50 2.17 -5.15
CA THR A 49 -15.00 3.01 -4.06
C THR A 49 -13.93 4.00 -3.59
N LEU A 50 -14.36 5.08 -2.93
CA LEU A 50 -13.44 6.04 -2.29
C LEU A 50 -12.51 5.37 -1.26
N LYS A 51 -13.03 4.37 -0.53
CA LYS A 51 -12.21 3.58 0.41
C LYS A 51 -11.14 2.76 -0.30
N ASP A 52 -11.41 2.25 -1.50
CA ASP A 52 -10.39 1.54 -2.29
C ASP A 52 -9.28 2.49 -2.75
N LEU A 53 -9.63 3.73 -3.11
CA LEU A 53 -8.65 4.77 -3.45
C LEU A 53 -7.78 5.14 -2.25
N GLN A 54 -8.38 5.33 -1.07
CA GLN A 54 -7.65 5.55 0.18
C GLN A 54 -6.67 4.42 0.49
N CYS A 55 -7.13 3.18 0.37
CA CYS A 55 -6.31 2.00 0.61
C CYS A 55 -5.12 1.91 -0.35
N LYS A 56 -5.35 2.20 -1.64
CA LYS A 56 -4.27 2.28 -2.63
C LYS A 56 -3.28 3.40 -2.34
N ALA A 57 -3.76 4.59 -1.99
CA ALA A 57 -2.90 5.72 -1.66
C ALA A 57 -2.01 5.42 -0.44
N ARG A 58 -2.56 4.81 0.60
CA ARG A 58 -1.77 4.34 1.77
C ARG A 58 -0.71 3.32 1.38
N LEU A 59 -1.04 2.37 0.51
CA LEU A 59 -0.08 1.38 0.01
C LEU A 59 1.06 2.04 -0.77
N ILE A 60 0.75 2.99 -1.66
CA ILE A 60 1.77 3.72 -2.43
C ILE A 60 2.73 4.46 -1.48
N LEU A 61 2.20 5.18 -0.48
CA LEU A 61 3.03 5.87 0.51
C LEU A 61 3.85 4.92 1.38
N LEU A 62 3.33 3.71 1.64
CA LEU A 62 4.06 2.68 2.38
C LEU A 62 5.24 2.10 1.60
N THR A 63 5.07 1.88 0.30
CA THR A 63 6.08 1.24 -0.57
C THR A 63 7.02 2.20 -1.25
N THR A 64 6.74 3.50 -1.23
CA THR A 64 7.54 4.50 -1.91
C THR A 64 8.84 4.79 -1.14
N ASP A 65 9.97 4.67 -1.83
CA ASP A 65 11.28 5.07 -1.31
C ASP A 65 11.60 6.55 -1.57
N VAL A 66 10.92 7.17 -2.55
CA VAL A 66 11.09 8.58 -2.93
C VAL A 66 9.87 9.40 -2.52
N PRO A 67 9.89 10.05 -1.34
CA PRO A 67 8.71 10.73 -0.80
C PRO A 67 8.20 11.88 -1.69
N ASP A 68 9.06 12.44 -2.54
CA ASP A 68 8.72 13.55 -3.45
C ASP A 68 8.37 13.09 -4.87
N SER A 69 8.19 11.78 -5.07
CA SER A 69 7.70 11.27 -6.35
C SER A 69 6.30 11.79 -6.67
N MET A 70 6.00 11.88 -7.97
CA MET A 70 4.66 12.26 -8.45
C MET A 70 3.58 11.32 -7.89
N GLU A 71 3.88 10.02 -7.80
CA GLU A 71 2.96 9.02 -7.26
C GLU A 71 2.68 9.23 -5.76
N ALA A 72 3.69 9.56 -4.96
CA ALA A 72 3.51 9.89 -3.55
C ALA A 72 2.71 11.18 -3.36
N SER A 73 2.96 12.19 -4.19
CA SER A 73 2.22 13.45 -4.17
C SER A 73 0.73 13.21 -4.47
N LEU A 74 0.43 12.47 -5.54
CA LEU A 74 -0.94 12.08 -5.88
C LEU A 74 -1.60 11.22 -4.79
N ALA A 75 -0.86 10.34 -4.14
CA ALA A 75 -1.38 9.55 -3.03
C ALA A 75 -1.76 10.43 -1.82
N ARG A 76 -0.95 11.44 -1.49
CA ARG A 76 -1.30 12.42 -0.44
C ARG A 76 -2.55 13.21 -0.81
N ASP A 77 -2.66 13.66 -2.06
CA ASP A 77 -3.83 14.39 -2.53
C ASP A 77 -5.11 13.55 -2.47
N VAL A 78 -5.02 12.27 -2.85
CA VAL A 78 -6.15 11.32 -2.71
C VAL A 78 -6.55 11.14 -1.25
N LEU A 79 -5.59 11.05 -0.32
CA LEU A 79 -5.91 10.94 1.11
C LEU A 79 -6.54 12.23 1.62
N ALA A 80 -5.99 13.40 1.28
CA ALA A 80 -6.55 14.70 1.64
C ALA A 80 -7.98 14.86 1.11
N PHE A 81 -8.22 14.55 -0.17
CA PHE A 81 -9.53 14.66 -0.82
C PHE A 81 -10.59 13.74 -0.20
N THR A 82 -10.18 12.55 0.24
CA THR A 82 -11.10 11.55 0.78
C THR A 82 -11.24 11.64 2.31
N GLY A 83 -10.58 12.59 2.97
CA GLY A 83 -10.57 12.73 4.44
C GLY A 83 -9.73 11.67 5.16
N GLY A 84 -8.85 10.97 4.45
CA GLY A 84 -7.88 10.05 5.03
C GLY A 84 -6.69 10.81 5.62
N ARG A 85 -6.24 10.44 6.83
CA ARG A 85 -4.94 10.92 7.35
C ARG A 85 -3.80 10.21 6.60
N PRO A 86 -2.72 10.95 6.25
CA PRO A 86 -1.49 10.40 5.66
C PRO A 86 -0.77 9.42 6.59
#